data_AF-A0A9D7QSK5-F1
#
_entry.id   AF-A0A9D7QSK5-F1
#
_cell.length_a   1.000
_cell.length_b   1.000
_cell.length_c   1.000
_cell.angle_alpha   90.00
_cell.angle_beta   90.00
_cell.angle_gamma   90.00
#
_symmetry.space_group_name_H-M   'P 1'
#
loop_
_entity.id
_entity.type
_entity.pdbx_description
1 polymer ?
#
loop_
_entity_poly.entity_id
_entity_poly.type
_entity_poly.pdbx_seq_one_letter_code
_entity_poly.pdbx_strand_id
1 'polypeptide(L)'
;MDIKIYVIDNWDKIIGVLIAYFSLVLPIFKYLQDKRKEERNKRFENYHKLIDDLVGGQPGKQVMLDRQIAIIFELRHFNEYFPVTLRILGSLKLTWANSDKRLLNELALTEKYINSSWFDRKFCFRE
;
A
#
# COMPACT_ATOMS: atom_id res chain seq x y z
N MET A 1 -55.55 -4.61 -6.23
CA MET A 1 -55.38 -4.71 -7.70
C MET A 1 -54.86 -3.38 -8.27
N ASP A 2 -55.06 -2.29 -7.54
CA ASP A 2 -54.79 -0.90 -7.94
C ASP A 2 -53.30 -0.52 -8.00
N ILE A 3 -52.47 -1.12 -7.15
CA ILE A 3 -51.00 -0.90 -7.18
C ILE A 3 -50.40 -1.35 -8.52
N LYS A 4 -50.88 -2.45 -9.08
CA LYS A 4 -50.40 -2.94 -10.38
C LYS A 4 -50.84 -2.02 -11.53
N ILE A 5 -52.06 -1.49 -11.48
CA ILE A 5 -52.60 -0.58 -12.49
C ILE A 5 -51.83 0.76 -12.47
N TYR A 6 -51.53 1.28 -11.27
CA TYR A 6 -50.75 2.53 -11.11
C TYR A 6 -49.31 2.41 -11.60
N VAL A 7 -48.65 1.26 -11.38
CA VAL A 7 -47.28 1.00 -11.85
C VAL A 7 -47.22 0.86 -13.37
N ILE A 8 -48.24 0.25 -13.99
CA ILE A 8 -48.32 0.09 -15.45
C ILE A 8 -48.52 1.46 -16.14
N ASP A 9 -49.31 2.35 -15.54
CA ASP A 9 -49.65 3.66 -16.12
C ASP A 9 -48.53 4.70 -15.99
N ASN A 10 -47.56 4.51 -15.08
CA ASN A 10 -46.46 5.46 -14.84
C ASN A 10 -45.06 4.86 -15.11
N TRP A 11 -44.98 3.82 -15.95
CA TRP A 11 -43.75 3.07 -16.17
C TRP A 11 -42.61 3.95 -16.74
N ASP A 12 -42.97 4.90 -17.58
CA ASP A 12 -42.15 5.92 -18.23
C ASP A 12 -41.53 6.88 -17.21
N LYS A 13 -42.30 7.32 -16.22
CA LYS A 13 -41.81 8.16 -15.12
C LYS A 13 -40.85 7.39 -14.22
N ILE A 14 -41.18 6.14 -13.89
CA ILE A 14 -40.31 5.27 -13.07
C ILE A 14 -38.95 5.07 -13.76
N ILE A 15 -38.96 4.83 -15.08
CA ILE A 15 -37.74 4.70 -15.87
C ILE A 15 -36.95 6.00 -15.90
N GLY A 16 -37.60 7.14 -16.11
CA GLY A 16 -36.94 8.44 -16.07
C GLY A 16 -36.21 8.69 -14.74
N VAL A 17 -36.87 8.36 -13.62
CA VAL A 17 -36.27 8.47 -12.28
C VAL A 17 -35.10 7.50 -12.09
N LEU A 18 -35.22 6.26 -12.57
CA LEU A 18 -34.12 5.28 -12.49
C LEU A 18 -32.93 5.71 -13.33
N ILE A 19 -33.14 6.18 -14.56
CA ILE A 19 -32.07 6.70 -15.42
C ILE A 19 -31.38 7.88 -14.74
N ALA A 20 -32.13 8.87 -14.24
CA ALA A 20 -31.57 10.00 -13.52
C ALA A 20 -30.76 9.57 -12.29
N TYR A 21 -31.26 8.58 -11.54
CA TYR A 21 -30.56 8.02 -10.39
C TYR A 21 -29.24 7.35 -10.79
N PHE A 22 -29.25 6.46 -11.79
CA PHE A 22 -28.03 5.79 -12.26
C PHE A 22 -27.02 6.75 -12.87
N SER A 23 -27.49 7.81 -13.56
CA SER A 23 -26.62 8.87 -14.08
C SER A 23 -25.83 9.60 -12.99
N LEU A 24 -26.36 9.70 -11.77
CA LEU A 24 -25.66 10.30 -10.63
C LEU A 24 -24.76 9.29 -9.89
N VAL A 25 -25.21 8.05 -9.76
CA VAL A 25 -24.55 7.04 -8.93
C VAL A 25 -23.33 6.41 -9.62
N LEU A 26 -23.41 6.12 -10.92
CA LEU A 26 -22.33 5.47 -11.66
C LEU A 26 -21.01 6.27 -11.67
N PRO A 27 -21.01 7.61 -11.90
CA PRO A 27 -19.80 8.41 -11.84
C PRO A 27 -19.10 8.38 -10.48
N ILE A 28 -19.88 8.37 -9.39
CA ILE A 28 -19.34 8.32 -8.02
C ILE A 28 -18.62 6.99 -7.78
N PHE A 29 -19.26 5.87 -8.15
CA PHE A 29 -18.64 4.56 -8.03
C PHE A 29 -17.36 4.45 -8.85
N LYS A 30 -17.39 4.94 -10.10
CA LYS A 30 -16.22 4.96 -10.96
C LYS A 30 -15.08 5.80 -10.36
N TYR A 31 -15.39 7.01 -9.88
CA TYR A 31 -14.42 7.89 -9.23
C TYR A 31 -13.77 7.23 -8.01
N LEU A 32 -14.56 6.56 -7.15
CA LEU A 32 -14.02 5.85 -5.99
C LEU A 32 -13.10 4.68 -6.40
N GLN A 33 -13.44 3.96 -7.47
CA GLN A 33 -12.59 2.89 -7.99
C GLN A 33 -11.28 3.44 -8.58
N ASP A 34 -11.36 4.50 -9.37
CA ASP A 34 -10.21 5.16 -9.98
C ASP A 34 -9.30 5.74 -8.89
N LYS A 35 -9.88 6.34 -7.84
CA LYS A 35 -9.13 6.87 -6.70
C LYS A 35 -8.36 5.78 -5.95
N ARG A 36 -9.01 4.66 -5.67
CA ARG A 36 -8.35 3.50 -5.04
C ARG A 36 -7.24 2.94 -5.92
N LYS A 37 -7.41 2.96 -7.24
CA LYS A 37 -6.36 2.52 -8.18
C LYS A 37 -5.17 3.47 -8.18
N GLU A 38 -5.43 4.78 -8.19
CA GLU A 38 -4.40 5.82 -8.09
C GLU A 38 -3.58 5.67 -6.80
N GLU A 39 -4.23 5.47 -5.66
CA GLU A 39 -3.56 5.25 -4.38
C GLU A 39 -2.69 4.00 -4.38
N ARG A 40 -3.18 2.89 -4.95
CA ARG A 40 -2.38 1.66 -5.09
C ARG A 40 -1.16 1.88 -5.98
N ASN A 41 -1.30 2.59 -7.10
CA ASN A 41 -0.19 2.91 -7.98
C ASN A 41 0.85 3.79 -7.28
N LYS A 42 0.42 4.82 -6.53
CA LYS A 42 1.33 5.65 -5.74
C LYS A 42 2.08 4.84 -4.67
N ARG A 43 1.40 3.92 -3.99
CA ARG A 43 2.04 3.03 -3.01
C ARG A 43 3.06 2.10 -3.69
N PHE A 44 2.73 1.55 -4.85
CA PHE A 44 3.65 0.75 -5.66
C PHE A 44 4.88 1.54 -6.06
N GLU A 45 4.71 2.75 -6.62
CA GLU A 45 5.81 3.62 -7.06
C GLU A 45 6.71 4.02 -5.87
N ASN A 46 6.11 4.42 -4.75
CA ASN A 46 6.85 4.79 -3.54
C ASN A 46 7.66 3.61 -3.00
N TYR A 47 7.08 2.40 -2.95
CA TYR A 47 7.80 1.20 -2.53
C TYR A 47 9.02 0.95 -3.41
N HIS A 48 8.85 0.98 -4.73
CA HIS A 48 9.96 0.73 -5.66
C HIS A 48 11.04 1.81 -5.56
N LYS A 49 10.64 3.07 -5.39
CA LYS A 49 11.58 4.16 -5.17
C LYS A 49 12.39 3.98 -3.88
N LEU A 50 11.76 3.54 -2.79
CA LEU A 50 12.47 3.24 -1.53
C LEU A 50 13.48 2.11 -1.72
N ILE A 51 13.11 1.03 -2.42
CA ILE A 51 14.03 -0.07 -2.71
C ILE A 51 15.20 0.40 -3.58
N ASP A 52 14.92 1.21 -4.61
CA ASP A 52 15.95 1.79 -5.48
C ASP A 52 16.89 2.71 -4.68
N ASP A 53 16.35 3.60 -3.86
CA ASP A 53 17.12 4.49 -2.98
C ASP A 53 17.95 3.72 -1.92
N LEU A 54 17.49 2.54 -1.49
CA LEU A 54 18.17 1.71 -0.49
C LEU A 54 19.42 1.03 -1.08
N VAL A 55 19.32 0.53 -2.31
CA VAL A 55 20.37 -0.29 -2.97
C VAL A 55 21.20 0.53 -3.95
N GLY A 56 20.53 1.31 -4.79
CA GLY A 56 21.07 2.10 -5.88
C GLY A 56 21.27 3.56 -5.48
N GLY A 57 22.19 3.82 -4.54
CA GLY A 57 22.59 5.20 -4.24
C GLY A 57 22.84 6.00 -5.52
N GLN A 58 22.40 7.27 -5.54
CA GLN A 58 22.56 8.15 -6.71
C GLN A 58 23.99 8.04 -7.26
N PRO A 59 24.19 7.95 -8.59
CA PRO A 59 25.53 7.87 -9.17
C PRO A 59 26.38 9.05 -8.68
N GLY A 60 27.46 8.74 -7.95
CA GLY A 60 28.36 9.73 -7.34
C GLY A 60 28.06 10.14 -5.89
N LYS A 61 27.03 9.58 -5.23
CA LYS A 61 26.76 9.80 -3.80
C LYS A 61 26.54 8.48 -3.07
N GLN A 62 27.39 8.21 -2.08
CA GLN A 62 27.17 7.15 -1.11
C GLN A 62 25.88 7.46 -0.33
N VAL A 63 24.96 6.50 -0.23
CA VAL A 63 23.75 6.67 0.58
C VAL A 63 24.18 6.85 2.03
N MET A 64 23.69 7.90 2.68
CA MET A 64 23.96 8.14 4.09
C MET A 64 23.35 7.01 4.92
N LEU A 65 24.11 6.50 5.89
CA LEU A 65 23.71 5.39 6.77
C LEU A 65 22.32 5.61 7.40
N ASP A 66 22.07 6.81 7.93
CA ASP A 66 20.78 7.11 8.57
C ASP A 66 19.62 7.11 7.57
N ARG A 67 19.86 7.43 6.29
CA ARG A 67 18.84 7.31 5.24
C ARG A 67 18.51 5.84 4.96
N GLN A 68 19.51 4.95 4.93
CA GLN A 68 19.26 3.52 4.75
C GLN A 68 18.45 2.95 5.92
N ILE A 69 18.79 3.33 7.16
CA ILE A 69 18.05 2.96 8.36
C ILE A 69 16.59 3.44 8.27
N ALA A 70 16.38 4.71 7.92
CA ALA A 70 15.03 5.27 7.75
C ALA A 70 14.23 4.52 6.68
N ILE A 71 14.83 4.21 5.53
CA ILE A 71 14.17 3.45 4.48
C ILE A 71 13.78 2.05 4.97
N ILE A 72 14.68 1.33 5.64
CA ILE A 72 14.40 -0.01 6.17
C ILE A 72 13.26 0.02 7.19
N PHE A 73 13.20 1.06 8.03
CA PHE A 73 12.08 1.27 8.94
C PHE A 73 10.78 1.54 8.17
N GLU A 74 10.81 2.39 7.15
CA GLU A 74 9.64 2.74 6.34
C GLU A 74 9.02 1.53 5.62
N LEU A 75 9.83 0.56 5.20
CA LEU A 75 9.36 -0.67 4.54
C LEU A 75 8.32 -1.45 5.37
N ARG A 76 8.29 -1.27 6.70
CA ARG A 76 7.28 -1.86 7.61
C ARG A 76 5.84 -1.44 7.30
N HIS A 77 5.64 -0.35 6.55
CA HIS A 77 4.31 0.17 6.19
C HIS A 77 3.71 -0.48 4.93
N PHE A 78 4.49 -1.34 4.24
CA PHE A 78 4.13 -1.93 2.96
C PHE A 78 3.70 -3.40 3.13
N ASN A 79 2.62 -3.61 3.88
CA ASN A 79 2.11 -4.93 4.29
C ASN A 79 1.92 -5.90 3.12
N GLU A 80 1.42 -5.43 1.99
CA GLU A 80 1.21 -6.25 0.80
C GLU A 80 2.51 -6.72 0.12
N TYR A 81 3.64 -6.05 0.41
CA TYR A 81 4.96 -6.36 -0.14
C TYR A 81 5.84 -7.17 0.81
N PHE A 82 5.40 -7.41 2.04
CA PHE A 82 6.13 -8.14 3.08
C PHE A 82 6.85 -9.42 2.60
N PRO A 83 6.22 -10.32 1.81
CA PRO A 83 6.91 -11.52 1.35
C PRO A 83 8.13 -11.22 0.46
N VAL A 84 8.05 -10.18 -0.38
CA VAL A 84 9.15 -9.75 -1.25
C VAL A 84 10.19 -9.01 -0.42
N THR A 85 9.75 -8.11 0.45
CA THR A 85 10.62 -7.34 1.35
C THR A 85 11.49 -8.26 2.18
N LEU A 86 10.94 -9.31 2.79
CA LEU A 86 11.73 -10.29 3.55
C LEU A 86 12.85 -10.93 2.74
N ARG A 87 12.59 -11.29 1.47
CA ARG A 87 13.63 -11.87 0.61
C ARG A 87 14.73 -10.86 0.31
N ILE A 88 14.36 -9.62 0.02
CA ILE A 88 15.31 -8.53 -0.24
C ILE A 88 16.15 -8.26 1.01
N LEU A 89 15.54 -8.06 2.18
CA LEU A 89 16.25 -7.78 3.42
C LEU A 89 17.19 -8.93 3.81
N GLY A 90 16.75 -10.19 3.63
CA GLY A 90 17.59 -11.35 3.88
C GLY A 90 18.83 -11.39 2.98
N SER A 91 18.68 -11.09 1.68
CA SER A 91 19.83 -10.96 0.78
C SER A 91 20.75 -9.79 1.15
N LEU A 92 20.18 -8.62 1.46
CA LEU A 92 20.96 -7.44 1.85
C LEU A 92 21.75 -7.66 3.14
N LYS A 93 21.17 -8.36 4.12
CA LYS A 93 21.84 -8.71 5.38
C LYS A 93 23.09 -9.55 5.16
N LEU A 94 23.06 -10.47 4.19
CA LEU A 94 24.23 -11.26 3.79
C LEU A 94 25.26 -10.40 3.08
N THR A 95 24.83 -9.57 2.12
CA THR A 95 25.72 -8.67 1.37
C THR A 95 26.38 -7.61 2.26
N TRP A 96 25.67 -7.13 3.28
CA TRP A 96 26.10 -6.07 4.19
C TRP A 96 26.58 -6.60 5.55
N ALA A 97 26.93 -7.89 5.64
CA ALA A 97 27.32 -8.53 6.90
C ALA A 97 28.48 -7.81 7.64
N ASN A 98 29.35 -7.11 6.90
CA ASN A 98 30.48 -6.34 7.43
C ASN A 98 30.20 -4.82 7.55
N SER A 99 28.95 -4.39 7.36
CA SER A 99 28.54 -2.99 7.47
C SER A 99 28.26 -2.56 8.91
N ASP A 100 27.80 -1.32 9.10
CA ASP A 100 27.53 -0.75 10.41
C ASP A 100 26.49 -1.58 11.21
N LYS A 101 26.75 -1.79 12.50
CA LYS A 101 25.89 -2.55 13.40
C LYS A 101 24.48 -1.95 13.52
N ARG A 102 24.33 -0.64 13.46
CA ARG A 102 23.03 0.05 13.51
C ARG A 102 22.16 -0.35 12.32
N LEU A 103 22.74 -0.45 11.13
CA LEU A 103 22.05 -0.89 9.93
C LEU A 103 21.60 -2.35 10.03
N LEU A 104 22.51 -3.22 10.46
CA LEU A 104 22.21 -4.65 10.63
C LEU A 104 21.14 -4.90 11.70
N ASN A 105 21.16 -4.13 12.78
CA ASN A 105 20.12 -4.17 13.81
C ASN A 105 18.76 -3.74 13.24
N GLU A 106 18.72 -2.66 12.46
CA GLU A 106 17.49 -2.18 11.85
C GLU A 106 16.91 -3.19 10.86
N LEU A 107 17.76 -3.83 10.05
CA LEU A 107 17.36 -4.95 9.18
C LEU A 107 16.71 -6.08 9.99
N ALA A 108 17.34 -6.51 11.08
CA ALA A 108 16.82 -7.59 11.92
C ALA A 108 15.50 -7.21 12.61
N LEU A 109 15.35 -5.96 13.06
CA LEU A 109 14.11 -5.46 13.66
C LEU A 109 12.97 -5.44 12.64
N THR A 110 13.23 -4.96 11.42
CA THR A 110 12.23 -4.95 10.34
C THR A 110 11.86 -6.37 9.91
N GLU A 111 12.82 -7.29 9.77
CA GLU A 111 12.53 -8.71 9.50
C GLU A 111 11.63 -9.32 10.57
N LYS A 112 11.93 -9.05 11.86
CA LYS A 112 11.13 -9.53 12.99
C LYS A 112 9.72 -8.94 12.96
N TYR A 113 9.58 -7.65 12.69
CA TYR A 113 8.28 -6.99 12.55
C TYR A 113 7.45 -7.62 11.44
N ILE A 114 8.03 -7.82 10.27
CA ILE A 114 7.33 -8.39 9.11
C ILE A 114 6.88 -9.84 9.40
N ASN A 115 7.73 -10.65 10.05
CA ASN A 115 7.39 -12.03 10.41
C ASN A 115 6.41 -12.16 11.57
N SER A 116 6.23 -11.12 12.38
CA SER A 116 5.35 -11.18 13.54
C SER A 116 3.87 -11.26 13.16
N SER A 117 3.02 -11.68 14.10
CA SER A 117 1.57 -11.70 13.85
C SER A 117 1.02 -10.28 13.76
N TRP A 118 -0.18 -10.10 13.17
CA TRP A 118 -0.82 -8.79 13.15
C TRP A 118 -1.02 -8.21 14.56
N PHE A 119 -1.31 -9.07 15.55
CA PHE A 119 -1.43 -8.66 16.95
C PHE A 119 -0.11 -8.11 17.47
N ASP A 120 0.98 -8.85 17.28
CA ASP A 120 2.30 -8.44 17.77
C ASP A 120 2.74 -7.11 17.15
N ARG A 121 2.54 -6.91 15.84
CA ARG A 121 2.84 -5.63 15.17
C ARG A 121 2.15 -4.45 15.82
N LYS A 122 0.89 -4.63 16.23
CA LYS A 122 0.06 -3.55 16.77
C LYS A 122 0.41 -3.17 18.21
N PHE A 123 0.89 -4.12 19.01
CA PHE A 123 1.07 -3.93 20.45
C PHE A 123 2.54 -3.97 20.91
N CYS A 124 3.39 -4.76 20.26
CA CYS A 124 4.77 -4.99 20.71
C CYS A 124 5.81 -4.11 20.00
N PHE A 125 5.45 -3.50 18.86
CA PHE A 125 6.36 -2.66 18.05
C PHE A 125 5.94 -1.19 18.01
N ARG A 126 5.14 -0.77 18.99
CA ARG A 126 4.68 0.61 19.15
C ARG A 126 5.77 1.41 19.86
N GLU A 127 6.86 1.71 19.15
CA GLU A 127 7.91 2.66 19.55
C GLU A 127 7.95 3.83 18.55
#